data_AF-A0AAU2USI6-F1
#
_entry.id   AF-A0AAU2USI6-F1
#
_cell.length_a   1.000
_cell.length_b   1.000
_cell.length_c   1.000
_cell.angle_alpha   90.00
_cell.angle_beta   90.00
_cell.angle_gamma   90.00
#
_symmetry.space_group_name_H-M   'P 1'
#
loop_
_entity.id
_entity.type
_entity.pdbx_description
1 polymer ?
#
loop_
_entity_poly.entity_id
_entity_poly.type
_entity_poly.pdbx_seq_one_letter_code
_entity_poly.pdbx_strand_id
1 'polypeptide(L)'
;MRLRVIDPEGAYWRRGIEAAGRWLRETGNAVLRVPYTVVTPEDWGRVGGYPLGQWIPEQRRSYTAGTLGAGRVVELEKLGMVWSEQDAAWADGIAVAKEYAVVHGHFLPSTTAVWEGYPIGVWAKNARAAARRARENEELRAAGCPVPSAAGAMTEARRDELDAIDPGGTVTLANGVGGSSS
;
A
#
# COMPACT_ATOMS: atom_id res chain seq x y z
N MET A 1 32.80 39.94 5.71
CA MET A 1 32.28 38.91 4.77
C MET A 1 31.22 38.10 5.49
N ARG A 2 29.97 38.05 4.99
CA ARG A 2 28.92 37.15 5.50
C ARG A 2 29.01 35.84 4.72
N LEU A 3 29.38 34.74 5.39
CA LEU A 3 29.26 33.39 4.83
C LEU A 3 27.77 33.08 4.67
N ARG A 4 27.29 32.98 3.42
CA ARG A 4 26.00 32.34 3.14
C ARG A 4 26.20 30.86 3.44
N VAL A 5 25.63 30.39 4.54
CA VAL A 5 25.40 28.95 4.76
C VAL A 5 24.48 28.50 3.63
N ILE A 6 25.04 27.92 2.58
CA ILE A 6 24.27 27.16 1.60
C ILE A 6 23.90 25.89 2.36
N ASP A 7 22.68 25.82 2.88
CA ASP A 7 22.10 24.58 3.40
C ASP A 7 21.87 23.64 2.20
N PRO A 8 22.78 22.68 1.95
CA PRO A 8 22.74 21.86 0.75
C PRO A 8 21.58 20.85 0.84
N GLU A 9 21.27 20.41 2.06
CA GLU A 9 20.21 19.46 2.34
C GLU A 9 18.84 20.12 2.16
N GLY A 10 18.64 21.31 2.71
CA GLY A 10 17.43 22.11 2.48
C GLY A 10 17.26 22.56 1.03
N ALA A 11 18.35 22.73 0.28
CA ALA A 11 18.29 22.97 -1.16
C ALA A 11 17.86 21.72 -1.94
N TYR A 12 18.39 20.53 -1.60
CA TYR A 12 18.01 19.27 -2.23
C TYR A 12 16.55 18.90 -1.94
N TRP A 13 16.11 19.05 -0.69
CA TRP A 13 14.72 18.84 -0.27
C TRP A 13 13.74 19.73 -1.05
N ARG A 14 14.02 21.05 -1.12
CA ARG A 14 13.16 21.99 -1.85
C ARG A 14 13.07 21.65 -3.33
N ARG A 15 14.17 21.23 -3.97
CA ARG A 15 14.14 20.74 -5.36
C ARG A 15 13.27 19.49 -5.50
N GLY A 16 13.33 18.56 -4.55
CA GLY A 16 12.50 17.36 -4.55
C GLY A 16 11.01 17.66 -4.44
N ILE A 17 10.62 18.54 -3.52
CA ILE A 17 9.22 18.98 -3.36
C ILE A 17 8.71 19.72 -4.60
N GLU A 18 9.51 20.62 -5.16
CA GLU A 18 9.16 21.35 -6.38
C GLU A 18 9.02 20.39 -7.60
N ALA A 19 9.95 19.44 -7.75
CA ALA A 19 9.90 18.41 -8.78
C ALA A 19 8.65 17.51 -8.64
N ALA A 20 8.35 17.07 -7.41
CA ALA A 20 7.16 16.27 -7.11
C ALA A 20 5.87 17.02 -7.42
N GLY A 21 5.75 18.27 -6.98
CA GLY A 21 4.57 19.10 -7.25
C GLY A 21 4.40 19.42 -8.75
N ARG A 22 5.49 19.59 -9.50
CA ARG A 22 5.41 19.74 -10.96
C ARG A 22 5.02 18.42 -11.63
N TRP A 23 5.60 17.29 -11.23
CA TRP A 23 5.23 15.98 -11.74
C TRP A 23 3.73 15.69 -11.66
N LEU A 24 3.10 15.97 -10.52
CA LEU A 24 1.66 15.79 -10.35
C LEU A 24 0.85 16.63 -11.33
N ARG A 25 1.24 17.90 -11.53
CA ARG A 25 0.57 18.80 -12.49
C ARG A 25 0.71 18.33 -13.93
N GLU A 26 1.90 17.89 -14.33
CA GLU A 26 2.21 17.51 -15.72
C GLU A 26 1.62 16.14 -16.08
N THR A 27 1.52 15.23 -15.10
CA THR A 27 0.94 13.88 -15.31
C THR A 27 -0.56 13.82 -15.04
N GLY A 28 -1.12 14.79 -14.32
CA GLY A 28 -2.51 14.76 -13.85
C GLY A 28 -2.76 13.73 -12.74
N ASN A 29 -1.70 13.13 -12.19
CA ASN A 29 -1.83 12.16 -11.10
C ASN A 29 -2.33 12.84 -9.82
N ALA A 30 -3.31 12.24 -9.16
CA ALA A 30 -3.83 12.72 -7.89
C ALA A 30 -2.93 12.37 -6.68
N VAL A 31 -2.04 11.39 -6.85
CA VAL A 31 -1.12 10.90 -5.80
C VAL A 31 0.29 10.76 -6.34
N LEU A 32 1.28 10.82 -5.47
CA LEU A 32 2.71 10.85 -5.84
C LEU A 32 3.24 9.44 -6.14
N ARG A 33 2.75 8.88 -7.25
CA ARG A 33 3.24 7.64 -7.87
C ARG A 33 4.19 7.99 -9.00
N VAL A 34 5.48 7.83 -8.73
CA VAL A 34 6.56 8.14 -9.69
C VAL A 34 7.28 6.84 -10.05
N PRO A 35 7.34 6.44 -11.33
CA PRO A 35 8.17 5.32 -11.75
C PRO A 35 9.64 5.55 -11.37
N TYR A 36 10.32 4.49 -10.92
CA TYR A 36 11.68 4.57 -10.38
C TYR A 36 12.69 5.22 -11.34
N THR A 37 12.49 5.01 -12.64
CA THR A 37 13.39 5.49 -13.71
C THR A 37 13.18 6.95 -14.08
N VAL A 38 12.18 7.63 -13.51
CA VAL A 38 11.89 9.03 -13.86
C VAL A 38 13.00 9.95 -13.37
N VAL A 39 13.63 10.60 -14.34
CA VAL A 39 14.39 11.83 -14.17
C VAL A 39 13.56 12.94 -14.79
N THR A 40 13.41 14.06 -14.10
CA THR A 40 12.63 15.20 -14.60
C THR A 40 13.26 15.76 -15.89
N PRO A 41 12.45 16.19 -16.88
CA PRO A 41 12.93 16.82 -18.09
C PRO A 41 13.89 18.00 -17.85
N GLU A 42 14.91 18.15 -18.69
CA GLU A 42 15.95 19.19 -18.55
C GLU A 42 15.38 20.61 -18.66
N ASP A 43 14.30 20.79 -19.42
CA ASP A 43 13.61 22.06 -19.60
C ASP A 43 12.75 22.48 -18.39
N TRP A 44 12.72 21.67 -17.32
CA TRP A 44 12.07 22.04 -16.07
C TRP A 44 12.84 23.07 -15.23
N GLY A 45 13.92 23.62 -15.77
CA GLY A 45 14.68 24.72 -15.17
C GLY A 45 15.41 24.27 -13.91
N ARG A 46 15.13 24.91 -12.76
CA ARG A 46 15.81 24.58 -11.49
C ARG A 46 15.69 23.11 -11.12
N VAL A 47 14.58 22.46 -11.44
CA VAL A 47 14.36 21.04 -11.11
C VAL A 47 14.66 20.13 -12.29
N GLY A 48 15.18 20.61 -13.41
CA GLY A 48 15.61 19.75 -14.52
C GLY A 48 16.72 18.77 -14.12
N GLY A 49 16.70 17.58 -14.74
CA GLY A 49 17.65 16.51 -14.45
C GLY A 49 17.56 15.92 -13.03
N TYR A 50 16.54 16.26 -12.25
CA TYR A 50 16.37 15.77 -10.89
C TYR A 50 15.89 14.30 -10.88
N PRO A 51 16.55 13.41 -10.11
CA PRO A 51 16.22 11.98 -10.09
C PRO A 51 14.99 11.67 -9.22
N LEU A 52 13.83 12.23 -9.59
CA LEU A 52 12.60 12.15 -8.80
C LEU A 52 12.18 10.70 -8.51
N GLY A 53 12.30 9.80 -9.47
CA GLY A 53 11.95 8.39 -9.32
C GLY A 53 12.79 7.65 -8.27
N GLN A 54 14.01 8.10 -8.01
CA GLN A 54 14.89 7.55 -6.96
C GLN A 54 14.68 8.28 -5.62
N TRP A 55 14.42 9.59 -5.67
CA TRP A 55 14.20 10.41 -4.49
C TRP A 55 12.95 9.99 -3.70
N ILE A 56 11.86 9.60 -4.36
CA ILE A 56 10.63 9.16 -3.69
C ILE A 56 10.85 7.92 -2.80
N PRO A 57 11.43 6.81 -3.28
CA PRO A 57 11.81 5.67 -2.43
C PRO A 57 12.75 6.03 -1.28
N GLU A 58 13.68 6.97 -1.48
CA GLU A 58 14.55 7.47 -0.40
C GLU A 58 13.73 8.10 0.74
N GLN A 59 12.68 8.86 0.41
CA GLN A 59 11.79 9.44 1.43
C GLN A 59 10.98 8.37 2.14
N ARG A 60 10.48 7.35 1.41
CA ARG A 60 9.80 6.18 2.02
C ARG A 60 10.72 5.44 3.00
N ARG A 61 12.00 5.27 2.64
CA ARG A 61 12.99 4.62 3.50
C ARG A 61 13.24 5.44 4.77
N SER A 62 13.44 6.75 4.65
CA SER A 62 13.64 7.64 5.80
C SER A 62 12.41 7.70 6.71
N TYR A 63 11.20 7.69 6.14
CA TYR A 63 9.96 7.60 6.88
C TYR A 63 9.86 6.29 7.67
N THR A 64 10.09 5.16 7.01
CA THR A 64 10.07 3.82 7.66
C THR A 64 11.13 3.70 8.74
N ALA A 65 12.29 4.34 8.56
CA ALA A 65 13.36 4.39 9.56
C ALA A 65 13.09 5.38 10.72
N GLY A 66 12.01 6.16 10.67
CA GLY A 66 11.69 7.18 11.68
C GLY A 66 12.64 8.39 11.68
N THR A 67 13.45 8.56 10.64
CA THR A 67 14.46 9.63 10.54
C THR A 67 13.96 10.83 9.73
N LEU A 68 12.83 10.70 9.04
CA LEU A 68 12.22 11.80 8.30
C LEU A 68 11.52 12.76 9.27
N GLY A 69 11.97 14.02 9.32
CA GLY A 69 11.39 15.03 10.21
C GLY A 69 9.90 15.27 9.96
N ALA A 70 9.12 15.50 11.02
CA ALA A 70 7.66 15.62 10.95
C ALA A 70 7.17 16.68 9.95
N GLY A 71 7.85 17.83 9.85
CA GLY A 71 7.51 18.86 8.85
C GLY A 71 7.64 18.37 7.41
N ARG A 72 8.65 17.54 7.13
CA ARG A 72 8.87 16.92 5.81
C ARG A 72 7.81 15.88 5.48
N VAL A 73 7.36 15.12 6.48
CA VAL A 73 6.23 14.19 6.34
C VAL A 73 4.98 14.96 5.91
N VAL A 74 4.62 16.01 6.64
CA VAL A 74 3.44 16.85 6.33
C VAL A 74 3.51 17.47 4.93
N GLU A 75 4.70 17.92 4.48
CA GLU A 75 4.86 18.45 3.12
C GLU A 75 4.62 17.39 2.04
N LEU A 76 5.13 16.17 2.24
CA LEU A 76 4.91 15.06 1.31
C LEU A 76 3.46 14.56 1.33
N GLU A 77 2.82 14.51 2.50
CA GLU A 77 1.40 14.14 2.62
C GLU A 77 0.49 15.10 1.85
N LYS A 78 0.78 16.41 1.87
CA LYS A 78 0.05 17.41 1.06
C LYS A 78 0.17 17.18 -0.45
N LEU A 79 1.22 16.49 -0.89
CA LEU A 79 1.42 16.09 -2.29
C LEU A 79 0.85 14.69 -2.58
N GLY A 80 0.09 14.10 -1.65
CA GLY A 80 -0.48 12.76 -1.83
C GLY A 80 0.59 11.68 -1.83
N MET A 81 1.63 11.80 -0.99
CA MET A 81 2.67 10.79 -0.85
C MET A 81 2.09 9.45 -0.43
N VAL A 82 2.34 8.43 -1.26
CA VAL A 82 2.05 7.03 -0.93
C VAL A 82 3.28 6.47 -0.21
N TRP A 83 3.18 6.25 1.10
CA TRP A 83 4.29 5.70 1.90
C TRP A 83 4.48 4.20 1.69
N SER A 84 3.38 3.46 1.52
CA SER A 84 3.36 2.03 1.27
C SER A 84 2.31 1.71 0.21
N GLU A 85 2.77 1.14 -0.90
CA GLU A 85 1.91 0.70 -1.99
C GLU A 85 0.95 -0.41 -1.57
N GLN A 86 1.41 -1.25 -0.65
CA GLN A 86 0.63 -2.36 -0.11
C GLN A 86 -0.48 -1.83 0.79
N ASP A 87 -0.21 -0.78 1.57
CA ASP A 87 -1.18 -0.16 2.46
C ASP A 87 -2.24 0.61 1.68
N ALA A 88 -1.84 1.34 0.64
CA ALA A 88 -2.77 1.99 -0.27
C ALA A 88 -3.67 0.94 -0.97
N ALA A 89 -3.10 -0.11 -1.55
CA ALA A 89 -3.87 -1.14 -2.24
C ALA A 89 -4.84 -1.90 -1.30
N TRP A 90 -4.44 -2.08 -0.04
CA TRP A 90 -5.31 -2.63 0.99
C TRP A 90 -6.50 -1.70 1.29
N ALA A 91 -6.23 -0.42 1.54
CA ALA A 91 -7.25 0.58 1.83
C ALA A 91 -8.26 0.71 0.67
N ASP A 92 -7.77 0.77 -0.57
CA ASP A 92 -8.61 0.80 -1.78
C ASP A 92 -9.52 -0.43 -1.85
N GLY A 93 -8.95 -1.62 -1.66
CA GLY A 93 -9.72 -2.87 -1.72
C GLY A 93 -10.78 -2.98 -0.63
N ILE A 94 -10.47 -2.53 0.59
CA ILE A 94 -11.44 -2.47 1.69
C ILE A 94 -12.56 -1.46 1.40
N ALA A 95 -12.24 -0.28 0.86
CA ALA A 95 -13.25 0.71 0.50
C ALA A 95 -14.25 0.13 -0.52
N VAL A 96 -13.74 -0.47 -1.60
CA VAL A 96 -14.56 -1.13 -2.62
C VAL A 96 -15.35 -2.31 -2.03
N ALA A 97 -14.75 -3.08 -1.13
CA ALA A 97 -15.41 -4.20 -0.47
C ALA A 97 -16.61 -3.75 0.39
N LYS A 98 -16.44 -2.65 1.15
CA LYS A 98 -17.51 -2.04 1.95
C LYS A 98 -18.65 -1.56 1.06
N GLU A 99 -18.34 -0.88 -0.04
CA GLU A 99 -19.35 -0.43 -1.02
C GLU A 99 -20.11 -1.61 -1.64
N TYR A 100 -19.39 -2.64 -2.11
CA TYR A 100 -20.00 -3.85 -2.64
C TYR A 100 -20.96 -4.49 -1.63
N ALA A 101 -20.52 -4.63 -0.38
CA ALA A 101 -21.30 -5.23 0.70
C ALA A 101 -22.57 -4.43 1.02
N VAL A 102 -22.50 -3.10 1.02
CA VAL A 102 -23.66 -2.22 1.23
C VAL A 102 -24.69 -2.43 0.12
N VAL A 103 -24.27 -2.52 -1.14
CA VAL A 103 -25.18 -2.65 -2.29
C VAL A 103 -25.83 -4.04 -2.35
N HIS A 104 -25.09 -5.10 -2.00
CA HIS A 104 -25.58 -6.49 -2.12
C HIS A 104 -26.15 -7.06 -0.82
N GLY A 105 -25.96 -6.37 0.31
CA GLY A 105 -26.28 -6.86 1.65
C GLY A 105 -25.33 -7.95 2.16
N HIS A 106 -24.29 -8.31 1.40
CA HIS A 106 -23.27 -9.29 1.76
C HIS A 106 -21.98 -9.08 0.95
N PHE A 107 -20.85 -9.57 1.46
CA PHE A 107 -19.57 -9.57 0.73
C PHE A 107 -19.22 -10.96 0.20
N LEU A 108 -19.91 -11.40 -0.86
CA LEU A 108 -19.62 -12.67 -1.54
C LEU A 108 -19.44 -12.46 -3.06
N PRO A 109 -18.45 -11.64 -3.48
CA PRO A 109 -18.15 -11.51 -4.90
C PRO A 109 -17.67 -12.84 -5.48
N SER A 110 -18.09 -13.16 -6.71
CA SER A 110 -17.48 -14.26 -7.47
C SER A 110 -16.01 -13.95 -7.75
N THR A 111 -15.18 -14.95 -8.03
CA THR A 111 -13.74 -14.74 -8.29
C THR A 111 -13.44 -13.89 -9.52
N THR A 112 -14.40 -13.76 -10.43
CA THR A 112 -14.31 -12.95 -11.65
C THR A 112 -15.03 -11.60 -11.53
N ALA A 113 -15.63 -11.29 -10.37
CA ALA A 113 -16.36 -10.06 -10.16
C ALA A 113 -15.46 -8.82 -10.29
N VAL A 114 -15.96 -7.84 -11.03
CA VAL A 114 -15.39 -6.49 -11.13
C VAL A 114 -16.46 -5.51 -10.66
N TRP A 115 -16.09 -4.61 -9.75
CA TRP A 115 -16.98 -3.60 -9.17
C TRP A 115 -16.35 -2.23 -9.40
N GLU A 116 -17.03 -1.33 -10.12
CA GLU A 116 -16.52 0.00 -10.46
C GLU A 116 -15.10 -0.02 -11.08
N GLY A 117 -14.85 -1.01 -11.95
CA GLY A 117 -13.53 -1.22 -12.58
C GLY A 117 -12.48 -1.87 -11.66
N TYR A 118 -12.77 -2.07 -10.38
CA TYR A 118 -11.91 -2.76 -9.44
C TYR A 118 -12.14 -4.28 -9.46
N PRO A 119 -11.11 -5.13 -9.61
CA PRO A 119 -11.26 -6.59 -9.66
C PRO A 119 -11.50 -7.19 -8.26
N ILE A 120 -12.66 -6.87 -7.67
CA ILE A 120 -12.99 -7.19 -6.28
C ILE A 120 -13.01 -8.69 -5.99
N GLY A 121 -13.37 -9.51 -6.98
CA GLY A 121 -13.36 -10.97 -6.86
C GLY A 121 -11.96 -11.55 -6.62
N VAL A 122 -11.00 -11.08 -7.41
CA VAL A 122 -9.59 -11.48 -7.29
C VAL A 122 -9.00 -10.94 -5.99
N TRP A 123 -9.30 -9.68 -5.65
CA TRP A 123 -8.86 -9.08 -4.40
C TRP A 123 -9.37 -9.86 -3.18
N ALA A 124 -10.67 -10.17 -3.12
CA ALA A 124 -11.28 -10.92 -2.02
C ALA A 124 -10.65 -12.31 -1.85
N LYS A 125 -10.41 -13.02 -2.96
CA LYS A 125 -9.70 -14.31 -2.96
C LYS A 125 -8.31 -14.19 -2.31
N ASN A 126 -7.54 -13.18 -2.71
CA ASN A 126 -6.18 -12.99 -2.22
C ASN A 126 -6.17 -12.55 -0.74
N ALA A 127 -7.07 -11.65 -0.35
CA ALA A 127 -7.23 -11.20 1.04
C ALA A 127 -7.56 -12.37 1.99
N ARG A 128 -8.51 -13.23 1.61
CA ARG A 128 -8.86 -14.45 2.37
C ARG A 128 -7.69 -15.43 2.46
N ALA A 129 -6.91 -15.59 1.39
CA ALA A 129 -5.73 -16.44 1.41
C ALA A 129 -4.63 -15.92 2.35
N ALA A 130 -4.39 -14.61 2.34
CA ALA A 130 -3.47 -13.96 3.26
C ALA A 130 -3.94 -14.05 4.73
N ALA A 131 -5.26 -13.96 4.98
CA ALA A 131 -5.86 -14.15 6.30
C ALA A 131 -5.61 -15.56 6.84
N ARG A 132 -5.88 -16.58 6.03
CA ARG A 132 -5.68 -17.97 6.41
C ARG A 132 -4.22 -18.27 6.73
N ARG A 133 -3.30 -17.84 5.85
CA ARG A 133 -1.85 -17.98 6.08
C ARG A 133 -1.40 -17.31 7.38
N ALA A 134 -1.98 -16.16 7.72
CA ALA A 134 -1.68 -15.48 8.97
C ALA A 134 -2.15 -16.27 10.21
N ARG A 135 -3.36 -16.86 10.17
CA ARG A 135 -3.86 -17.73 11.25
C ARG A 135 -3.02 -19.00 11.39
N GLU A 136 -2.71 -19.69 10.28
CA GLU A 136 -1.82 -20.87 10.29
C GLU A 136 -0.45 -20.54 10.90
N ASN A 137 0.14 -19.40 10.53
CA ASN A 137 1.41 -18.94 11.09
C ASN A 137 1.32 -18.61 12.59
N GLU A 138 0.16 -18.15 13.07
CA GLU A 138 -0.08 -17.86 14.48
C GLU A 138 -0.24 -19.15 15.30
N GLU A 139 -0.98 -20.12 14.78
CA GLU A 139 -1.12 -21.46 15.35
C GLU A 139 0.23 -22.18 15.46
N LEU A 140 1.06 -22.12 14.40
CA LEU A 140 2.41 -22.67 14.43
C LEU A 140 3.26 -22.03 15.54
N ARG A 141 3.20 -20.70 15.69
CA ARG A 141 3.91 -20.00 16.77
C ARG A 141 3.40 -20.41 18.14
N ALA A 142 2.09 -20.52 18.33
CA ALA A 142 1.48 -20.95 19.58
C ALA A 142 1.87 -22.40 19.94
N ALA A 143 2.01 -23.26 18.94
CA ALA A 143 2.47 -24.64 19.09
C ALA A 143 4.00 -24.77 19.24
N GLY A 144 4.76 -23.66 19.24
CA GLY A 144 6.23 -23.66 19.28
C GLY A 144 6.88 -24.24 18.01
N CYS A 145 6.13 -24.38 16.93
CA CYS A 145 6.60 -24.90 15.65
C CYS A 145 7.26 -23.80 14.80
N PRO A 146 8.29 -24.12 14.01
CA PRO A 146 8.88 -23.17 13.07
C PRO A 146 7.85 -22.69 12.04
N VAL A 147 7.80 -21.37 11.82
CA VAL A 147 6.99 -20.76 10.76
C VAL A 147 7.79 -20.79 9.45
N PRO A 148 7.32 -21.48 8.38
CA PRO A 148 8.07 -21.60 7.14
C PRO A 148 8.30 -20.27 6.43
N SER A 149 7.31 -19.35 6.47
CA SER A 149 7.46 -17.98 5.98
C SER A 149 6.32 -17.07 6.42
N ALA A 150 6.67 -15.90 6.95
CA ALA A 150 5.73 -14.82 7.26
C ALA A 150 5.43 -13.92 6.04
N ALA A 151 6.13 -14.10 4.92
CA ALA A 151 5.91 -13.29 3.73
C ALA A 151 4.48 -13.49 3.20
N GLY A 152 3.81 -12.39 2.90
CA GLY A 152 2.41 -12.37 2.42
C GLY A 152 1.36 -12.71 3.48
N ALA A 153 1.74 -12.93 4.75
CA ALA A 153 0.79 -13.07 5.83
C ALA A 153 0.17 -11.71 6.17
N MET A 154 -1.14 -11.69 6.35
CA MET A 154 -1.87 -10.51 6.76
C MET A 154 -1.58 -10.14 8.22
N THR A 155 -1.55 -8.84 8.53
CA THR A 155 -1.49 -8.37 9.92
C THR A 155 -2.81 -8.65 10.64
N GLU A 156 -2.79 -8.69 11.97
CA GLU A 156 -3.99 -8.85 12.79
C GLU A 156 -5.03 -7.77 12.50
N ALA A 157 -4.63 -6.49 12.55
CA ALA A 157 -5.54 -5.38 12.25
C ALA A 157 -6.23 -5.49 10.88
N ARG A 158 -5.52 -5.97 9.86
CA ARG A 158 -6.11 -6.20 8.52
C ARG A 158 -7.07 -7.40 8.50
N ARG A 159 -6.79 -8.44 9.29
CA ARG A 159 -7.73 -9.56 9.47
C ARG A 159 -9.02 -9.10 10.11
N ASP A 160 -8.93 -8.32 11.17
CA ASP A 160 -10.12 -7.81 11.87
C ASP A 160 -10.95 -6.89 10.96
N GLU A 161 -10.29 -6.04 10.16
CA GLU A 161 -10.97 -5.19 9.20
C GLU A 161 -11.68 -6.00 8.09
N LEU A 162 -11.04 -7.07 7.61
CA LEU A 162 -11.66 -7.97 6.63
C LEU A 162 -12.83 -8.75 7.23
N ASP A 163 -12.66 -9.31 8.44
CA ASP A 163 -13.68 -10.09 9.14
C ASP A 163 -14.93 -9.23 9.46
N ALA A 164 -14.76 -7.93 9.69
CA ALA A 164 -15.88 -7.00 9.88
C ALA A 164 -16.79 -6.87 8.64
N ILE A 165 -16.25 -7.11 7.44
CA ILE A 165 -16.99 -7.07 6.16
C ILE A 165 -17.42 -8.48 5.75
N ASP A 166 -16.59 -9.47 6.06
CA ASP A 166 -16.71 -10.86 5.63
C ASP A 166 -16.56 -11.85 6.81
N PRO A 167 -17.53 -11.87 7.75
CA PRO A 167 -17.44 -12.72 8.93
C PRO A 167 -17.51 -14.23 8.62
N GLY A 168 -18.00 -14.61 7.43
CA GLY A 168 -18.20 -15.99 7.01
C GLY A 168 -17.13 -16.54 6.04
N GLY A 169 -16.45 -15.69 5.27
CA GLY A 169 -15.48 -16.09 4.25
C GLY A 169 -14.18 -16.68 4.80
N THR A 170 -13.96 -16.61 6.11
CA THR A 170 -12.80 -17.17 6.80
C THR A 170 -13.01 -18.57 7.40
N VAL A 171 -14.25 -19.09 7.42
CA VAL A 171 -14.58 -20.37 8.08
C VAL A 171 -14.76 -21.55 7.09
N THR A 172 -15.05 -21.31 5.81
CA THR A 172 -15.67 -22.35 4.95
C THR A 172 -14.74 -23.21 4.08
N LEU A 173 -13.44 -23.37 4.38
CA LEU A 173 -12.61 -24.35 3.63
C LEU A 173 -11.72 -25.23 4.51
N ALA A 174 -12.24 -25.64 5.66
CA ALA A 174 -11.66 -26.72 6.46
C ALA A 174 -12.75 -27.73 6.84
N ASN A 175 -13.40 -28.34 5.83
CA ASN A 175 -14.03 -29.66 5.96
C ASN A 175 -14.50 -30.15 4.58
N GLY A 176 -13.54 -30.63 3.80
CA GLY A 176 -13.77 -31.59 2.72
C GLY A 176 -13.28 -32.96 3.16
N VAL A 177 -13.85 -33.51 4.24
CA VAL A 177 -13.68 -34.93 4.56
C VAL A 177 -14.51 -35.71 3.55
N GLY A 178 -13.88 -36.09 2.45
CA GLY A 178 -14.38 -37.11 1.53
C GLY A 178 -14.16 -38.50 2.13
N GLY A 179 -14.95 -38.81 3.17
CA GLY A 179 -15.07 -40.15 3.74
C GLY A 179 -16.29 -40.85 3.14
N SER A 180 -16.02 -41.97 2.50
CA SER A 180 -16.85 -42.91 1.73
C SER A 180 -18.21 -43.31 2.32
N SER A 181 -19.15 -43.64 1.43
CA SER A 181 -20.19 -44.70 1.53
C SER A 181 -20.87 -44.78 0.14
N SER A 182 -21.15 -45.89 -0.54
CA SER A 182 -20.93 -47.34 -0.40
C SER A 182 -21.00 -47.93 -1.80
#